data_AF-A0A3M5GBE2-F1
#
_entry.id   AF-A0A3M5GBE2-F1
#
_cell.length_a   1.000
_cell.length_b   1.000
_cell.length_c   1.000
_cell.angle_alpha   90.00
_cell.angle_beta   90.00
_cell.angle_gamma   90.00
#
_symmetry.space_group_name_H-M   'P 1'
#
loop_
_entity.id
_entity.type
_entity.pdbx_description
1 polymer ?
#
loop_
_entity_poly.entity_id
_entity_poly.type
_entity_poly.pdbx_seq_one_letter_code
_entity_poly.pdbx_strand_id
1 'polypeptide(L)'
;FRVSLEAISCCRLLGAQLHLALNGADKEETLSPMIRPLRPRALIINAGEYKEKNRDHIRSSGYVIDTLEAALWAVWNTDNFKDAILLAANLADDADSVAATAGQIAGALYGVSGMPEEWVKNVAWSEHIQGLAQQLFERAPLQDPLDESIGD
;
A
#
# COMPACT_ATOMS: atom_id res chain seq x y z
N PHE A 1 -12.53 1.79 22.71
CA PHE A 1 -12.05 0.98 21.57
C PHE A 1 -10.54 0.78 21.71
N ARG A 2 -10.07 -0.46 21.91
CA ARG A 2 -8.62 -0.77 21.86
C ARG A 2 -8.28 -1.05 20.40
N VAL A 3 -7.42 -0.24 19.80
CA VAL A 3 -6.89 -0.51 18.45
C VAL A 3 -6.00 -1.75 18.54
N SER A 4 -6.15 -2.69 17.60
CA SER A 4 -5.28 -3.86 17.52
C SER A 4 -3.83 -3.43 17.28
N LEU A 5 -2.90 -4.02 18.02
CA LEU A 5 -1.47 -3.78 17.83
C LEU A 5 -0.96 -4.22 16.46
N GLU A 6 -1.64 -5.19 15.83
CA GLU A 6 -1.35 -5.64 14.48
C GLU A 6 -1.79 -4.59 13.46
N ALA A 7 -2.97 -4.00 13.63
CA ALA A 7 -3.43 -2.90 12.77
C ALA A 7 -2.46 -1.71 12.82
N ILE A 8 -1.98 -1.33 14.01
CA ILE A 8 -0.96 -0.28 14.14
C ILE A 8 0.33 -0.66 13.40
N SER A 9 0.75 -1.92 13.47
CA SER A 9 1.96 -2.38 12.78
C SER A 9 1.79 -2.39 11.26
N CYS A 10 0.63 -2.82 10.76
CA CYS A 10 0.31 -2.77 9.34
C CYS A 10 0.26 -1.34 8.80
N CYS A 11 -0.40 -0.42 9.51
CA CYS A 11 -0.43 0.99 9.11
C CYS A 11 0.97 1.61 9.12
N ARG A 12 1.80 1.27 10.11
CA ARG A 12 3.21 1.70 10.13
C ARG A 12 3.98 1.15 8.95
N LEU A 13 3.79 -0.13 8.59
CA LEU A 13 4.46 -0.74 7.44
C LEU A 13 4.04 -0.04 6.13
N LEU A 14 2.73 -0.02 5.85
CA LEU A 14 2.12 0.61 4.69
C LEU A 14 2.55 2.09 4.56
N GLY A 15 2.50 2.85 5.66
CA GLY A 15 2.85 4.27 5.65
C GLY A 15 4.26 4.55 5.14
N ALA A 16 5.25 3.72 5.47
CA ALA A 16 6.58 3.96 4.93
C ALA A 16 6.77 3.43 3.51
N GLN A 17 6.03 2.41 3.10
CA GLN A 17 6.04 1.99 1.70
C GLN A 17 5.47 3.11 0.82
N LEU A 18 4.38 3.74 1.26
CA LEU A 18 3.84 4.94 0.60
C LEU A 18 4.83 6.10 0.63
N HIS A 19 5.50 6.34 1.76
CA HIS A 19 6.54 7.38 1.83
C HIS A 19 7.67 7.14 0.82
N LEU A 20 8.19 5.91 0.71
CA LEU A 20 9.24 5.57 -0.26
C LEU A 20 8.74 5.77 -1.69
N ALA A 21 7.60 5.20 -2.04
CA ALA A 21 7.04 5.30 -3.40
C ALA A 21 6.73 6.75 -3.81
N LEU A 22 6.11 7.54 -2.92
CA LEU A 22 5.79 8.95 -3.18
C LEU A 22 7.05 9.83 -3.32
N ASN A 23 8.18 9.41 -2.76
CA ASN A 23 9.47 10.07 -2.91
C ASN A 23 10.33 9.50 -4.07
N GLY A 24 9.74 8.65 -4.92
CA GLY A 24 10.34 8.19 -6.18
C GLY A 24 11.11 6.88 -6.10
N ALA A 25 11.02 6.13 -4.99
CA ALA A 25 11.55 4.78 -4.92
C ALA A 25 10.84 3.85 -5.91
N ASP A 26 11.56 2.93 -6.53
CA ASP A 26 10.96 1.95 -7.43
C ASP A 26 10.20 0.84 -6.69
N LYS A 27 9.60 -0.10 -7.43
CA LYS A 27 8.83 -1.23 -6.86
C LYS A 27 9.69 -2.12 -5.95
N GLU A 28 10.94 -2.35 -6.31
CA GLU A 28 11.86 -3.20 -5.54
C GLU A 28 12.26 -2.52 -4.24
N GLU A 29 12.64 -1.25 -4.32
CA GLU A 29 13.03 -0.42 -3.16
C GLU A 29 11.85 -0.24 -2.19
N THR A 30 10.67 0.11 -2.71
CA THR A 30 9.43 0.31 -1.92
C THR A 30 9.03 -0.96 -1.16
N LEU A 31 9.27 -2.13 -1.74
CA LEU A 31 8.86 -3.42 -1.21
C LEU A 31 10.04 -4.21 -0.61
N SER A 32 11.15 -3.53 -0.34
CA SER A 32 12.32 -4.11 0.31
C SER A 32 12.12 -4.20 1.84
N PRO A 33 12.77 -5.16 2.52
CA PRO A 33 12.68 -5.25 3.97
C PRO A 33 13.26 -4.03 4.69
N MET A 34 12.50 -3.47 5.64
CA MET A 34 12.93 -2.33 6.46
C MET A 34 13.18 -2.71 7.92
N ILE A 35 14.14 -2.04 8.58
CA ILE A 35 14.38 -2.21 10.02
C ILE A 35 13.36 -1.38 10.80
N ARG A 36 12.33 -2.04 11.36
CA ARG A 36 11.20 -1.39 12.05
C ARG A 36 10.69 -2.19 13.24
N PRO A 37 10.21 -1.54 14.31
CA PRO A 37 9.57 -2.22 15.44
C PRO A 37 8.14 -2.65 15.06
N LEU A 38 8.02 -3.81 14.40
CA LEU A 38 6.76 -4.41 13.95
C LEU A 38 6.37 -5.61 14.82
N ARG A 39 5.07 -5.93 14.85
CA ARG A 39 4.58 -7.20 15.40
C ARG A 39 5.00 -8.37 14.50
N PRO A 40 5.12 -9.61 15.04
CA PRO A 40 5.69 -10.74 14.31
C PRO A 40 5.09 -11.00 12.92
N ARG A 41 3.76 -10.96 12.78
CA ARG A 41 3.09 -11.17 11.48
C ARG A 41 3.41 -10.08 10.46
N ALA A 42 3.40 -8.81 10.88
CA ALA A 42 3.80 -7.70 10.03
C ALA A 42 5.30 -7.72 9.69
N LEU A 43 6.15 -8.25 10.59
CA LEU A 43 7.57 -8.43 10.32
C LEU A 43 7.82 -9.50 9.26
N ILE A 44 7.04 -10.59 9.27
CA ILE A 44 7.08 -11.65 8.26
C ILE A 44 6.67 -11.10 6.88
N ILE A 45 5.62 -10.27 6.82
CA ILE A 45 5.26 -9.53 5.61
C ILE A 45 6.41 -8.60 5.17
N ASN A 46 6.96 -7.79 6.08
CA ASN A 46 8.07 -6.88 5.78
C ASN A 46 9.31 -7.62 5.25
N ALA A 47 9.55 -8.87 5.67
CA ALA A 47 10.63 -9.69 5.15
C ALA A 47 10.40 -10.16 3.70
N GLY A 48 9.22 -9.92 3.12
CA GLY A 48 8.93 -10.19 1.71
C GLY A 48 8.45 -11.62 1.44
N GLU A 49 7.98 -12.35 2.44
CA GLU A 49 7.56 -13.76 2.28
C GLU A 49 6.45 -13.96 1.22
N TYR A 50 5.59 -12.96 1.05
CA TYR A 50 4.52 -12.97 0.06
C TYR A 50 5.05 -13.00 -1.37
N LYS A 51 6.30 -12.56 -1.62
CA LYS A 51 6.88 -12.49 -2.97
C LYS A 51 6.95 -13.85 -3.67
N GLU A 52 7.08 -14.92 -2.89
CA GLU A 52 7.19 -16.30 -3.39
C GLU A 52 5.87 -17.09 -3.29
N LYS A 53 4.78 -16.45 -2.87
CA LYS A 53 3.48 -17.12 -2.70
C LYS A 53 2.73 -17.24 -4.02
N ASN A 54 2.07 -18.39 -4.19
CA ASN A 54 1.05 -18.58 -5.21
C ASN A 54 -0.32 -18.10 -4.72
N ARG A 55 -1.23 -17.84 -5.67
CA ARG A 55 -2.60 -17.38 -5.43
C ARG A 55 -3.39 -18.18 -4.37
N ASP A 56 -3.18 -19.50 -4.30
CA ASP A 56 -3.89 -20.38 -3.35
C ASP A 56 -3.43 -20.21 -1.89
N HIS A 57 -2.27 -19.59 -1.69
CA HIS A 57 -1.72 -19.29 -0.36
C HIS A 57 -2.09 -17.89 0.14
N ILE A 58 -2.70 -17.07 -0.72
CA ILE A 58 -3.13 -15.71 -0.38
C ILE A 58 -4.57 -15.72 0.09
N ARG A 59 -4.80 -15.09 1.24
CA ARG A 59 -6.11 -14.91 1.84
C ARG A 59 -6.53 -13.46 1.71
N SER A 60 -7.80 -13.22 1.40
CA SER A 60 -8.41 -11.90 1.32
C SER A 60 -9.54 -11.77 2.34
N SER A 61 -9.28 -12.11 3.60
CA SER A 61 -10.27 -12.00 4.68
C SER A 61 -10.30 -10.59 5.29
N GLY A 62 -11.29 -10.33 6.16
CA GLY A 62 -11.37 -9.11 6.98
C GLY A 62 -10.26 -8.93 8.03
N TYR A 63 -9.22 -9.76 8.01
CA TYR A 63 -8.11 -9.69 8.93
C TYR A 63 -6.97 -8.85 8.35
N VAL A 64 -6.55 -7.80 9.07
CA VAL A 64 -5.57 -6.79 8.62
C VAL A 64 -4.23 -7.34 8.12
N ILE A 65 -3.79 -8.51 8.60
CA ILE A 65 -2.58 -9.17 8.10
C ILE A 65 -2.84 -9.76 6.71
N ASP A 66 -3.94 -10.51 6.55
CA ASP A 66 -4.34 -11.11 5.28
C ASP A 66 -4.52 -10.00 4.22
N THR A 67 -5.21 -8.90 4.57
CA THR A 67 -5.44 -7.78 3.64
C THR A 67 -4.14 -7.14 3.16
N LEU A 68 -3.20 -6.85 4.08
CA LEU A 68 -1.93 -6.22 3.74
C LEU A 68 -1.05 -7.16 2.90
N GLU A 69 -0.98 -8.44 3.28
CA GLU A 69 -0.25 -9.46 2.55
C GLU A 69 -0.77 -9.62 1.12
N ALA A 70 -2.09 -9.73 0.95
CA ALA A 70 -2.74 -9.87 -0.34
C ALA A 70 -2.54 -8.65 -1.24
N ALA A 71 -2.60 -7.44 -0.67
CA ALA A 71 -2.38 -6.21 -1.41
C ALA A 71 -0.93 -6.10 -1.93
N LEU A 72 0.04 -6.39 -1.06
CA LEU A 72 1.46 -6.39 -1.45
C LEU A 72 1.77 -7.49 -2.47
N TRP A 73 1.19 -8.67 -2.30
CA TRP A 73 1.28 -9.76 -3.27
C TRP A 73 0.75 -9.35 -4.65
N ALA A 74 -0.42 -8.69 -4.71
CA ALA A 74 -1.01 -8.27 -5.96
C ALA A 74 -0.14 -7.23 -6.69
N VAL A 75 0.41 -6.26 -5.97
CA VAL A 75 1.32 -5.25 -6.53
C VAL A 75 2.65 -5.85 -6.97
N TRP A 76 3.19 -6.79 -6.20
CA TRP A 76 4.44 -7.47 -6.53
C TRP A 76 4.34 -8.26 -7.84
N ASN A 77 3.24 -9.01 -8.01
CA ASN A 77 3.00 -9.90 -9.15
C ASN A 77 2.46 -9.19 -10.41
N THR A 78 2.44 -7.85 -10.44
CA THR A 78 1.95 -7.06 -11.58
C THR A 78 2.86 -5.88 -11.87
N ASP A 79 2.82 -5.37 -13.10
CA ASP A 79 3.73 -4.32 -13.57
C ASP A 79 3.02 -3.02 -13.96
N ASN A 80 1.73 -2.89 -13.64
CA ASN A 80 0.97 -1.68 -13.84
C ASN A 80 -0.22 -1.58 -12.87
N PHE A 81 -0.76 -0.37 -12.72
CA PHE A 81 -1.87 -0.10 -11.80
C PHE A 81 -3.11 -0.93 -12.11
N LYS A 82 -3.48 -1.02 -13.39
CA LYS A 82 -4.71 -1.71 -13.81
C LYS A 82 -4.68 -3.17 -13.40
N ASP A 83 -3.61 -3.88 -13.71
CA ASP A 83 -3.48 -5.30 -13.42
C ASP A 83 -3.37 -5.54 -11.91
N ALA A 84 -2.68 -4.66 -11.16
CA ALA A 84 -2.62 -4.74 -9.69
C ALA A 84 -4.01 -4.70 -9.05
N ILE A 85 -4.85 -3.73 -9.48
CA ILE A 85 -6.21 -3.58 -8.97
C ILE A 85 -7.09 -4.77 -9.39
N LEU A 86 -7.01 -5.20 -10.65
CA LEU A 86 -7.79 -6.36 -11.10
C LEU A 86 -7.39 -7.63 -10.36
N LEU A 87 -6.10 -7.85 -10.15
CA LEU A 87 -5.60 -9.01 -9.42
C LEU A 87 -6.10 -8.99 -7.97
N ALA A 88 -6.01 -7.85 -7.29
CA ALA A 88 -6.49 -7.66 -5.93
C ALA A 88 -8.02 -7.85 -5.80
N ALA A 89 -8.80 -7.21 -6.68
CA ALA A 89 -10.26 -7.28 -6.65
C ALA A 89 -10.80 -8.68 -6.97
N ASN A 90 -10.08 -9.47 -7.77
CA ASN A 90 -10.45 -10.86 -8.10
C ASN A 90 -9.99 -11.88 -7.04
N LEU A 91 -9.46 -11.45 -5.90
CA LEU A 91 -9.16 -12.37 -4.80
C LEU A 91 -10.41 -12.91 -4.08
N ALA A 92 -11.57 -12.27 -4.29
CA ALA A 92 -12.85 -12.53 -3.63
C ALA A 92 -12.80 -12.24 -2.10
N ASP A 93 -13.87 -12.60 -1.39
CA ASP A 93 -14.09 -12.32 0.05
C ASP A 93 -14.04 -10.80 0.34
N ASP A 94 -13.06 -10.30 1.10
CA ASP A 94 -12.87 -8.87 1.40
C ASP A 94 -12.10 -8.15 0.27
N ALA A 95 -12.65 -8.25 -0.94
CA ALA A 95 -12.02 -7.75 -2.16
C ALA A 95 -11.88 -6.21 -2.18
N ASP A 96 -12.81 -5.49 -1.56
CA ASP A 96 -12.78 -4.03 -1.47
C ASP A 96 -11.61 -3.55 -0.60
N SER A 97 -11.38 -4.16 0.57
CA SER A 97 -10.27 -3.78 1.45
C SER A 97 -8.90 -4.08 0.82
N VAL A 98 -8.76 -5.23 0.15
CA VAL A 98 -7.52 -5.57 -0.56
C VAL A 98 -7.30 -4.61 -1.73
N ALA A 99 -8.30 -4.39 -2.59
CA ALA A 99 -8.16 -3.51 -3.74
C ALA A 99 -7.89 -2.06 -3.33
N ALA A 100 -8.49 -1.56 -2.25
CA ALA A 100 -8.22 -0.22 -1.72
C ALA A 100 -6.80 -0.10 -1.17
N THR A 101 -6.28 -1.15 -0.52
CA THR A 101 -4.89 -1.17 -0.02
C THR A 101 -3.89 -1.28 -1.16
N ALA A 102 -4.13 -2.17 -2.14
CA ALA A 102 -3.30 -2.30 -3.33
C ALA A 102 -3.30 -1.00 -4.16
N GLY A 103 -4.44 -0.31 -4.26
CA GLY A 103 -4.56 0.95 -4.98
C GLY A 103 -3.78 2.10 -4.39
N GLN A 104 -3.60 2.15 -3.07
CA GLN A 104 -2.71 3.12 -2.44
C GLN A 104 -1.25 2.88 -2.85
N ILE A 105 -0.80 1.62 -2.79
CA ILE A 105 0.60 1.24 -3.10
C ILE A 105 0.87 1.41 -4.60
N ALA A 106 0.04 0.80 -5.45
CA ALA A 106 0.17 0.91 -6.90
C ALA A 106 -0.01 2.35 -7.38
N GLY A 107 -0.92 3.12 -6.78
CA GLY A 107 -1.12 4.52 -7.12
C GLY A 107 0.08 5.39 -6.78
N ALA A 108 0.76 5.11 -5.66
CA ALA A 108 2.02 5.77 -5.31
C ALA A 108 3.16 5.40 -6.27
N LEU A 109 3.24 4.14 -6.71
CA LEU A 109 4.28 3.65 -7.63
C LEU A 109 4.11 4.14 -9.08
N TYR A 110 2.89 4.10 -9.60
CA TYR A 110 2.62 4.36 -11.02
C TYR A 110 2.07 5.77 -11.29
N GLY A 111 1.67 6.49 -10.23
CA GLY A 111 1.05 7.81 -10.33
C GLY A 111 -0.32 7.80 -11.00
N VAL A 112 -1.01 8.95 -10.95
CA VAL A 112 -2.33 9.11 -11.61
C VAL A 112 -2.22 8.92 -13.13
N SER A 113 -1.11 9.32 -13.74
CA SER A 113 -0.85 9.12 -15.17
C SER A 113 -0.68 7.66 -15.58
N GLY A 114 -0.38 6.76 -14.63
CA GLY A 114 -0.32 5.32 -14.86
C GLY A 114 -1.67 4.61 -14.70
N MET A 115 -2.73 5.32 -14.32
CA MET A 115 -4.07 4.76 -14.12
C MET A 115 -4.91 4.82 -15.41
N PRO A 116 -5.85 3.88 -15.63
CA PRO A 116 -6.84 4.01 -16.70
C PRO A 116 -7.67 5.29 -16.56
N GLU A 117 -7.62 6.19 -17.55
CA GLU A 117 -8.32 7.48 -17.47
C GLU A 117 -9.82 7.35 -17.20
N GLU A 118 -10.46 6.34 -17.79
CA GLU A 118 -11.88 6.04 -17.59
C GLU A 118 -12.20 5.73 -16.12
N TRP A 119 -11.31 5.03 -15.41
CA TRP A 119 -11.51 4.71 -14.00
C TRP A 119 -11.40 5.97 -13.15
N VAL A 120 -10.39 6.80 -13.42
CA VAL A 120 -10.22 8.08 -12.72
C VAL A 120 -11.43 8.97 -12.96
N LYS A 121 -11.96 9.05 -14.18
CA LYS A 121 -13.14 9.88 -14.52
C LYS A 121 -14.44 9.36 -13.90
N ASN A 122 -14.59 8.04 -13.76
CA ASN A 122 -15.84 7.42 -13.32
C ASN A 122 -15.98 7.29 -11.80
N VAL A 123 -14.88 7.38 -11.04
CA VAL A 123 -14.94 7.36 -9.57
C VAL A 123 -15.73 8.55 -9.06
N ALA A 124 -16.70 8.28 -8.18
CA ALA A 124 -17.48 9.32 -7.54
C ALA A 124 -16.54 10.31 -6.82
N TRP A 125 -16.78 11.60 -7.03
CA TRP A 125 -16.01 12.69 -6.42
C TRP A 125 -14.53 12.74 -6.83
N SER A 126 -14.18 12.20 -8.02
CA SER A 126 -12.80 12.18 -8.51
C SER A 126 -12.06 13.53 -8.40
N GLU A 127 -12.68 14.62 -8.87
CA GLU A 127 -12.08 15.96 -8.79
C GLU A 127 -11.85 16.42 -7.35
N HIS A 128 -12.78 16.11 -6.44
CA HIS A 128 -12.67 16.45 -5.03
C HIS A 128 -11.54 15.66 -4.35
N ILE A 129 -11.44 14.36 -4.61
CA ILE A 129 -10.37 13.49 -4.08
C ILE A 129 -9.01 13.96 -4.56
N GLN A 130 -8.87 14.28 -5.85
CA GLN A 130 -7.63 14.84 -6.41
C GLN A 130 -7.29 16.20 -5.77
N GLY A 131 -8.28 17.07 -5.57
CA GLY A 131 -8.09 18.34 -4.86
C GLY A 131 -7.66 18.19 -3.40
N LEU A 132 -8.12 17.15 -2.70
CA LEU A 132 -7.65 16.81 -1.35
C LEU A 132 -6.22 16.28 -1.36
N ALA A 133 -5.88 15.39 -2.30
CA ALA A 133 -4.52 14.87 -2.44
C ALA A 133 -3.51 15.99 -2.72
N GLN A 134 -3.85 16.93 -3.61
CA GLN A 134 -3.03 18.10 -3.91
C GLN A 134 -2.83 18.97 -2.66
N GLN A 135 -3.89 19.26 -1.90
CA GLN A 135 -3.78 20.04 -0.67
C GLN A 135 -2.93 19.35 0.41
N LEU A 136 -3.00 18.01 0.52
CA LEU A 136 -2.15 17.26 1.45
C LEU A 136 -0.68 17.36 1.04
N PHE A 137 -0.39 17.21 -0.25
CA PHE A 137 0.96 17.35 -0.79
C PHE A 137 1.54 18.75 -0.55
N GLU A 138 0.78 19.80 -0.86
CA GLU A 138 1.20 21.20 -0.67
C GLU A 138 1.41 21.58 0.79
N ARG A 139 0.73 20.89 1.72
CA ARG A 139 0.85 21.12 3.17
C ARG A 139 1.87 20.21 3.84
N ALA A 140 2.54 19.33 3.11
CA ALA A 140 3.59 18.49 3.65
C ALA A 140 4.67 19.39 4.30
N PRO A 141 5.02 19.18 5.58
CA PRO A 141 6.06 19.94 6.24
C PRO A 141 7.41 19.79 5.50
N LEU A 142 8.18 20.88 5.41
CA LEU A 142 9.53 20.87 4.79
C LEU A 142 10.56 20.04 5.57
N GLN A 143 10.27 19.73 6.84
CA GLN A 143 11.08 18.88 7.70
C GLN A 143 10.22 17.68 8.09
N ASP A 144 10.67 16.47 7.77
CA ASP A 144 10.04 15.25 8.25
C ASP A 144 10.56 14.95 9.66
N PRO A 145 9.73 15.01 10.72
CA PRO A 145 10.16 14.61 12.06
C PRO A 145 10.60 13.13 12.14
N LEU A 146 10.27 12.31 11.12
CA LEU A 146 10.72 10.93 11.03
C LEU A 146 12.18 10.81 10.55
N ASP A 147 12.70 11.77 9.78
CA ASP A 147 14.11 11.83 9.38
C ASP A 147 15.02 12.07 10.60
N GLU A 148 14.55 12.81 11.60
CA GLU A 148 15.28 13.07 12.85
C GLU A 148 15.39 11.83 13.75
N SER A 149 14.57 10.79 13.53
CA SER A 149 14.56 9.58 14.37
C SER A 149 15.51 8.46 13.92
N ILE A 150 16.26 8.68 12.84
CA ILE A 150 17.25 7.73 12.29
C ILE A 150 18.68 8.06 12.79
N GLY A 151 18.85 9.18 13.48
CA GLY A 151 20.12 9.58 14.08
C GLY A 151 20.12 9.46 15.61
N ASP A 152 20.30 8.25 16.13
CA ASP A 152 20.91 7.93 17.43
C ASP A 152 21.36 6.46 17.49
#